data_AF-A0A967MXU1-F1
#
_entry.id   AF-A0A967MXU1-F1
#
_cell.length_a   1.000
_cell.length_b   1.000
_cell.length_c   1.000
_cell.angle_alpha   90.00
_cell.angle_beta   90.00
_cell.angle_gamma   90.00
#
_symmetry.space_group_name_H-M   'P 1'
#
loop_
_entity.id
_entity.type
_entity.pdbx_description
1 polymer ?
#
loop_
_entity_poly.entity_id
_entity_poly.type
_entity_poly.pdbx_seq_one_letter_code
_entity_poly.pdbx_strand_id
1 'polypeptide(L)' 'MVIAVEPIIEIPEENIHIRIEDTVLITEDGAEVLSAAVPKEVDELLALVGRSVPATGE' A
#
# COMPACT_ATOMS: atom_id res chain seq x y z
N MET A 1 -8.70 -19.88 1.76
CA MET A 1 -9.62 -18.90 1.13
C MET A 1 -8.78 -17.74 0.60
N VAL A 2 -9.14 -17.12 -0.52
CA VAL A 2 -8.41 -15.94 -1.04
C VAL A 2 -9.35 -14.74 -1.04
N ILE A 3 -8.90 -13.61 -0.49
CA ILE A 3 -9.66 -12.36 -0.39
C ILE A 3 -8.80 -11.16 -0.82
N ALA A 4 -9.46 -10.06 -1.19
CA ALA A 4 -8.83 -8.75 -1.28
C ALA A 4 -8.95 -8.02 0.05
N VAL A 5 -7.87 -7.35 0.47
CA VAL A 5 -7.84 -6.42 1.60
C VAL A 5 -7.50 -5.04 1.06
N GLU A 6 -8.49 -4.14 1.02
CA GLU A 6 -8.43 -2.90 0.23
C GLU A 6 -8.96 -1.64 0.97
N PRO A 7 -8.32 -1.20 2.07
CA PRO A 7 -8.70 0.06 2.72
C PRO A 7 -8.56 1.28 1.79
N ILE A 8 -9.48 2.23 1.96
CA ILE A 8 -9.58 3.45 1.14
C ILE A 8 -9.60 4.68 2.05
N ILE A 9 -8.90 5.73 1.64
CA ILE A 9 -9.07 7.10 2.14
C ILE A 9 -9.52 7.97 0.96
N GLU A 10 -10.57 8.74 1.17
CA GLU A 10 -11.07 9.72 0.22
C GLU A 10 -11.19 11.09 0.91
N ILE A 11 -10.62 12.12 0.30
CA ILE A 11 -10.68 13.53 0.73
C ILE A 11 -11.19 14.33 -0.48
N PRO A 12 -12.53 14.39 -0.69
CA PRO A 12 -13.11 14.98 -1.89
C PRO A 12 -12.72 16.44 -2.12
N GLU A 13 -12.65 17.23 -1.05
CA GLU A 13 -12.29 18.65 -1.07
C GLU A 13 -10.87 18.91 -1.57
N GLU A 14 -9.97 17.92 -1.46
CA GLU A 14 -8.60 17.99 -1.97
C GLU A 14 -8.43 17.25 -3.31
N ASN A 15 -9.49 16.64 -3.85
CA ASN A 15 -9.44 15.72 -4.98
C ASN A 15 -8.46 14.55 -4.76
N ILE A 16 -8.37 14.04 -3.51
CA ILE A 16 -7.47 12.93 -3.15
C ILE A 16 -8.28 11.65 -2.93
N HIS A 17 -7.84 10.57 -3.58
CA HIS A 17 -8.34 9.21 -3.36
C HIS A 17 -7.13 8.26 -3.32
N ILE A 18 -7.00 7.51 -2.23
CA ILE A 18 -5.90 6.55 -2.01
C ILE A 18 -6.51 5.19 -1.63
N ARG A 19 -6.10 4.14 -2.34
CA ARG A 19 -6.42 2.74 -2.02
C ARG A 19 -5.13 1.93 -2.02
N ILE A 20 -4.89 1.18 -0.96
CA ILE A 20 -3.80 0.19 -0.89
C ILE A 20 -4.48 -1.17 -0.79
N GLU A 21 -4.16 -2.06 -1.72
CA GLU A 21 -4.84 -3.34 -1.88
C GLU A 21 -3.83 -4.49 -1.89
N ASP A 22 -4.14 -5.55 -1.15
CA ASP A 22 -3.39 -6.81 -1.15
C ASP A 22 -4.30 -8.01 -1.41
N THR A 23 -3.78 -8.99 -2.17
CA THR A 23 -4.41 -10.31 -2.32
C THR A 23 -3.90 -11.23 -1.21
N VAL A 24 -4.82 -11.69 -0.35
CA VAL A 24 -4.47 -12.43 0.87
C VAL A 24 -5.01 -13.85 0.81
N LEU A 25 -4.11 -14.84 0.95
CA LEU A 25 -4.44 -16.25 1.16
C LEU A 25 -4.58 -16.51 2.66
N ILE A 26 -5.76 -16.91 3.11
CA ILE A 26 -6.00 -17.39 4.47
C ILE A 26 -5.57 -18.86 4.55
N THR A 27 -4.64 -19.14 5.46
CA THR A 27 -4.09 -20.47 5.77
C THR A 27 -4.64 -20.98 7.11
N GLU A 28 -4.25 -22.18 7.53
CA GLU A 28 -4.69 -22.75 8.82
C GLU A 28 -4.17 -21.93 10.02
N ASP A 29 -2.95 -21.42 9.93
CA ASP A 29 -2.28 -20.72 11.04
C ASP A 29 -2.25 -19.18 10.89
N GLY A 30 -2.85 -18.64 9.82
CA GLY A 30 -2.85 -17.19 9.59
C GLY A 30 -3.16 -16.78 8.16
N ALA A 31 -2.32 -15.90 7.62
CA ALA A 31 -2.50 -15.30 6.30
C ALA A 31 -1.17 -15.09 5.57
N GLU A 32 -1.17 -15.29 4.27
CA GLU A 32 -0.07 -15.00 3.36
C GLU A 32 -0.48 -13.91 2.37
N VAL A 33 0.36 -12.89 2.21
CA VAL A 33 0.13 -11.79 1.26
C VAL A 33 0.78 -12.16 -0.07
N LEU A 34 -0.05 -12.55 -1.05
CA LEU A 34 0.41 -13.02 -2.36
C LEU A 34 0.96 -11.89 -3.24
N SER A 35 0.64 -10.63 -2.91
CA SER A 35 1.06 -9.41 -3.60
C SER A 35 2.23 -8.68 -2.93
N ALA A 36 2.89 -9.28 -1.93
CA ALA A 36 3.87 -8.61 -1.08
C ALA A 36 5.12 -8.05 -1.81
N ALA A 37 5.36 -8.46 -3.06
CA ALA A 37 6.49 -7.98 -3.85
C ALA A 37 6.30 -6.55 -4.40
N VAL A 38 5.07 -6.01 -4.38
CA VAL A 38 4.80 -4.63 -4.80
C VAL A 38 5.05 -3.70 -3.61
N PRO A 39 5.96 -2.72 -3.72
CA PRO A 39 6.25 -1.80 -2.62
C PRO A 39 5.02 -0.92 -2.34
N LYS A 40 4.76 -0.74 -1.04
CA LYS A 40 3.64 0.06 -0.54
C LYS A 40 4.04 1.08 0.53
N GLU A 41 5.25 0.97 1.05
CA GLU A 41 5.86 2.01 1.89
C GLU A 41 6.34 3.18 1.02
N VAL A 42 6.26 4.39 1.57
CA VAL A 42 6.51 5.63 0.81
C VAL A 42 7.94 5.70 0.29
N ASP A 43 8.91 5.34 1.12
CA ASP A 43 10.33 5.30 0.78
C ASP A 43 10.64 4.26 -0.30
N GLU A 44 10.09 3.05 -0.18
CA GLU A 44 10.23 2.01 -1.21
C GLU A 44 9.60 2.42 -2.55
N LEU A 45 8.41 3.02 -2.51
CA LEU A 45 7.71 3.52 -3.70
C LEU A 45 8.48 4.65 -4.37
N LEU A 46 8.97 5.62 -3.59
CA LEU A 46 9.77 6.72 -4.12
C LEU A 46 11.08 6.21 -4.72
N ALA A 47 11.76 5.27 -4.05
CA ALA A 47 12.97 4.64 -4.58
C ALA A 47 12.71 3.94 -5.92
N LEU A 48 11.59 3.22 -6.04
CA LEU A 48 11.19 2.54 -7.28
C LEU A 48 11.06 3.51 -8.47
N VAL A 49 10.56 4.73 -8.24
CA VAL A 49 10.38 5.75 -9.29
C VAL A 49 11.54 6.75 -9.39
N GLY A 50 12.69 6.44 -8.76
CA GLY A 50 13.90 7.27 -8.83
C GLY A 50 13.78 8.59 -8.05
N ARG A 51 12.99 8.61 -6.97
CA ARG A 51 12.80 9.75 -6.07
C ARG A 51 13.23 9.37 -4.64
N SER A 52 13.35 10.38 -3.77
CA SER A 52 13.58 10.20 -2.33
C SER A 52 12.50 10.93 -1.54
N VAL A 53 12.26 10.50 -0.31
CA VAL A 53 11.42 11.26 0.63
C VAL A 53 12.06 12.64 0.80
N PRO A 54 11.33 13.75 0.55
CA PRO A 54 11.86 15.08 0.83
C PRO A 54 12.18 15.19 2.32
N ALA A 55 13.33 15.79 2.65
CA ALA A 55 13.64 16.08 4.04
C ALA A 55 12.53 16.98 4.61
N THR A 56 11.77 16.49 5.58
CA THR A 56 10.75 17.28 6.26
C THR A 56 11.46 18.43 6.97
N GLY A 57 11.31 19.65 6.45
CA GLY A 57 11.62 20.85 7.22
C GLY A 57 10.57 20.99 8.33
N GLU A 58 11.02 21.26 9.56
CA GLU A 58 10.14 21.72 10.64
C GLU A 58 9.37 22.99 10.25
#